data_AF-A0A5E7B3I8-F1
#
_entry.id   AF-A0A5E7B3I8-F1
#
_cell.length_a   1.000
_cell.length_b   1.000
_cell.length_c   1.000
_cell.angle_alpha   90.00
_cell.angle_beta   90.00
_cell.angle_gamma   90.00
#
_symmetry.space_group_name_H-M   'P 1'
#
loop_
_entity.id
_entity.type
_entity.pdbx_description
1 polymer ?
#
loop_
_entity_poly.entity_id
_entity_poly.type
_entity_poly.pdbx_seq_one_letter_code
_entity_poly.pdbx_strand_id
1 'polypeptide(L)'
;MKVAILSGSVYGTAEEVARHAASILKNAGFDTFQNPRASLADVQAFGPEAFLAVTSTTGMGELPDNLQPLYFAIRDQLPAAWRGLPGAVIGLGDASYGDTFCGGGELMRELFGELGIREVLPMLRLDASESVTPETDAEPWLAELVSALRG
;
A
#
# COMPACT_ATOMS: atom_id res chain seq x y z
N MET A 1 -5.85 6.33 -15.64
CA MET A 1 -4.70 6.29 -14.73
C MET A 1 -4.58 4.88 -14.17
N LYS A 2 -3.36 4.33 -14.24
CA LYS A 2 -2.96 3.01 -13.77
C LYS A 2 -2.44 3.07 -12.33
N VAL A 3 -3.05 2.33 -11.40
CA VAL A 3 -2.66 2.29 -9.99
C VAL A 3 -2.10 0.92 -9.65
N ALA A 4 -0.82 0.85 -9.26
CA ALA A 4 -0.23 -0.37 -8.73
C ALA A 4 -0.50 -0.47 -7.22
N ILE A 5 -1.11 -1.57 -6.81
CA ILE A 5 -1.44 -1.87 -5.42
C ILE A 5 -0.47 -2.94 -4.90
N LEU A 6 0.42 -2.53 -4.01
CA LEU A 6 1.43 -3.40 -3.39
C LEU A 6 0.90 -3.84 -2.03
N SER A 7 0.69 -5.14 -1.83
CA SER A 7 0.10 -5.67 -0.62
C SER A 7 1.04 -6.60 0.15
N GLY A 8 1.17 -6.37 1.46
CA GLY A 8 1.93 -7.21 2.38
C GLY A 8 1.04 -7.74 3.49
N SER A 9 0.99 -9.07 3.68
CA SER A 9 0.11 -9.67 4.69
C SER A 9 0.66 -10.98 5.20
N VAL A 10 0.52 -11.22 6.52
CA VAL A 10 0.85 -12.52 7.13
C VAL A 10 -0.32 -13.50 7.00
N TYR A 11 -1.54 -13.05 7.33
CA TYR A 11 -2.73 -13.90 7.41
C TYR A 11 -3.84 -13.52 6.40
N GLY A 12 -3.54 -12.66 5.43
CA GLY A 12 -4.46 -12.28 4.35
C GLY A 12 -5.25 -11.00 4.57
N THR A 13 -5.40 -10.48 5.80
CA THR A 13 -6.22 -9.28 6.08
C THR A 13 -5.85 -8.06 5.23
N ALA A 14 -4.56 -7.72 5.13
CA ALA A 14 -4.12 -6.60 4.28
C ALA A 14 -4.30 -6.88 2.78
N GLU A 15 -4.29 -8.14 2.33
CA GLU A 15 -4.59 -8.51 0.95
C GLU A 15 -6.08 -8.34 0.64
N GLU A 16 -6.96 -8.63 1.59
CA GLU A 16 -8.40 -8.40 1.45
C GLU A 16 -8.70 -6.89 1.34
N VAL A 17 -8.10 -6.07 2.21
CA VAL A 17 -8.18 -4.60 2.10
C VAL A 17 -7.64 -4.11 0.76
N ALA A 18 -6.51 -4.65 0.29
CA ALA A 18 -5.95 -4.31 -1.02
C ALA A 18 -6.89 -4.68 -2.17
N ARG A 19 -7.56 -5.84 -2.10
CA ARG A 19 -8.53 -6.29 -3.09
C ARG A 19 -9.79 -5.42 -3.08
N HIS A 20 -10.26 -5.03 -1.90
CA HIS A 20 -11.38 -4.11 -1.75
C HIS A 20 -11.05 -2.73 -2.32
N ALA A 21 -9.88 -2.19 -1.99
CA ALA A 21 -9.36 -0.95 -2.56
C ALA A 21 -9.25 -1.02 -4.10
N ALA A 22 -8.77 -2.14 -4.64
CA ALA A 22 -8.72 -2.37 -6.08
C ALA A 22 -10.10 -2.30 -6.72
N SER A 23 -11.13 -2.88 -6.08
CA SER A 23 -12.52 -2.84 -6.55
C SER A 23 -13.07 -1.41 -6.57
N ILE A 24 -12.87 -0.64 -5.48
CA ILE A 24 -13.31 0.75 -5.37
C ILE A 24 -12.64 1.63 -6.44
N LEU A 25 -11.32 1.50 -6.61
CA LEU A 25 -10.57 2.23 -7.62
C LEU A 25 -11.03 1.85 -9.05
N LYS A 26 -11.25 0.55 -9.34
CA LYS A 26 -11.80 0.12 -10.64
C LYS A 26 -13.19 0.70 -10.90
N ASN A 27 -14.07 0.70 -9.91
CA ASN A 27 -15.41 1.30 -10.01
C ASN A 27 -15.34 2.82 -10.23
N ALA A 28 -14.30 3.47 -9.72
CA ALA A 28 -13.98 4.87 -9.99
C ALA A 28 -13.25 5.09 -11.33
N GLY A 29 -13.08 4.08 -12.18
CA GLY A 29 -12.51 4.21 -13.52
C GLY A 29 -10.99 4.18 -13.61
N PHE A 30 -10.31 3.77 -12.53
CA PHE A 30 -8.86 3.50 -12.57
C PHE A 30 -8.59 2.08 -13.08
N ASP A 31 -7.47 1.90 -13.77
CA ASP A 31 -6.95 0.57 -14.06
C ASP A 31 -6.05 0.15 -12.90
N THR A 32 -6.26 -1.03 -12.31
CA THR A 32 -5.52 -1.45 -11.11
C THR A 32 -4.80 -2.77 -11.30
N PHE A 33 -3.55 -2.79 -10.85
CA PHE A 33 -2.72 -3.98 -10.76
C PHE A 33 -2.61 -4.38 -9.30
N GLN A 34 -3.06 -5.60 -8.98
CA GLN A 34 -2.92 -6.19 -7.65
C GLN A 34 -2.48 -7.63 -7.83
N ASN A 35 -1.28 -7.94 -7.36
CA ASN A 35 -0.72 -9.28 -7.32
C ASN A 35 0.14 -9.41 -6.06
N PRO A 36 -0.27 -10.20 -5.05
CA PRO A 36 0.45 -10.34 -3.77
C PRO A 36 1.86 -10.91 -3.89
N ARG A 37 2.22 -11.46 -5.06
CA ARG A 37 3.55 -12.02 -5.35
C ARG A 37 4.18 -11.37 -6.57
N ALA A 38 3.82 -10.13 -6.87
CA ALA A 38 4.38 -9.39 -7.98
C ALA A 38 5.90 -9.26 -7.84
N SER A 39 6.61 -9.45 -8.94
CA SER A 39 8.01 -9.04 -9.06
C SER A 39 8.11 -7.57 -9.45
N LEU A 40 9.30 -6.98 -9.28
CA LEU A 40 9.58 -5.63 -9.75
C LEU A 40 9.34 -5.48 -11.26
N ALA A 41 9.68 -6.51 -12.04
CA ALA A 41 9.46 -6.52 -13.48
C ALA A 41 7.97 -6.49 -13.84
N ASP A 42 7.11 -7.18 -13.08
CA ASP A 42 5.66 -7.15 -13.30
C ASP A 42 5.09 -5.74 -13.06
N VAL A 43 5.53 -5.09 -11.98
CA VAL A 43 5.11 -3.71 -11.66
C VAL A 43 5.59 -2.75 -12.74
N GLN A 44 6.83 -2.87 -13.21
CA GLN A 44 7.36 -2.04 -14.30
C GLN A 44 6.63 -2.27 -15.63
N ALA A 45 6.32 -3.53 -15.95
CA ALA A 45 5.59 -3.89 -17.16
C ALA A 45 4.15 -3.34 -17.17
N PHE A 46 3.50 -3.29 -16.00
CA PHE A 46 2.19 -2.64 -15.87
C PHE A 46 2.25 -1.15 -16.23
N GLY A 47 3.35 -0.48 -15.89
CA GLY A 47 3.56 0.95 -16.12
C GLY A 47 2.67 1.82 -15.24
N PRO A 48 2.83 1.78 -13.91
CA PRO A 48 1.98 2.52 -12.98
C PRO A 48 2.16 4.03 -13.13
N GLU A 49 1.04 4.73 -12.98
CA GLU A 49 0.97 6.19 -12.90
C GLU A 49 0.70 6.64 -11.44
N ALA A 50 0.35 5.71 -10.56
CA ALA A 50 0.15 5.93 -9.13
C ALA A 50 0.41 4.64 -8.32
N PHE A 51 0.66 4.79 -7.02
CA PHE A 51 0.90 3.67 -6.10
C PHE A 51 -0.04 3.69 -4.90
N LEU A 52 -0.46 2.50 -4.47
CA LEU A 52 -1.09 2.29 -3.17
C LEU A 52 -0.37 1.13 -2.47
N ALA A 53 0.20 1.38 -1.30
CA ALA A 53 0.74 0.31 -0.45
C ALA A 53 -0.30 -0.06 0.61
N VAL A 54 -0.56 -1.35 0.81
CA VAL A 54 -1.45 -1.86 1.85
C VAL A 54 -0.72 -2.97 2.59
N THR A 55 -0.24 -2.72 3.81
CA THR A 55 0.59 -3.71 4.50
C THR A 55 0.24 -3.84 5.97
N SER A 56 0.23 -5.08 6.45
CA SER A 56 0.31 -5.34 7.89
C SER A 56 1.74 -5.16 8.39
N THR A 57 1.90 -5.24 9.71
CA THR A 57 3.22 -5.29 10.37
C THR A 57 3.40 -6.65 11.04
N THR A 58 4.58 -7.26 10.92
CA THR A 58 4.87 -8.51 11.65
C THR A 58 5.15 -8.20 13.13
N GLY A 59 5.17 -9.24 13.98
CA GLY A 59 5.46 -9.07 15.41
C GLY A 59 6.86 -8.49 15.72
N MET A 60 7.77 -8.47 14.73
CA MET A 60 9.11 -7.88 14.84
C MET A 60 9.17 -6.43 14.34
N GLY A 61 8.06 -5.86 13.89
CA GLY A 61 8.02 -4.52 13.29
C GLY A 61 8.41 -4.50 11.81
N GLU A 62 8.50 -5.66 11.16
CA GLU A 62 8.95 -5.79 9.77
C GLU A 62 7.78 -5.88 8.78
N LEU A 63 8.10 -5.77 7.49
CA LEU A 63 7.16 -6.07 6.41
C LEU A 63 6.89 -7.58 6.33
N PRO A 64 5.69 -8.00 5.93
CA PRO A 64 5.40 -9.42 5.71
C PRO A 64 6.23 -10.03 4.57
N ASP A 65 6.54 -11.33 4.69
CA ASP A 65 7.40 -12.09 3.77
C ASP A 65 6.98 -12.03 2.29
N ASN A 66 5.69 -11.84 2.01
CA ASN A 66 5.19 -11.73 0.63
C ASN A 66 5.53 -10.40 -0.04
N LEU A 67 5.70 -9.32 0.73
CA LEU A 67 6.02 -7.99 0.23
C LEU A 67 7.51 -7.64 0.36
N GLN A 68 8.18 -8.17 1.38
CA GLN A 68 9.56 -7.84 1.70
C GLN A 68 10.57 -8.03 0.52
N PRO A 69 10.50 -9.12 -0.29
CA PRO A 69 11.39 -9.26 -1.45
C PRO A 69 11.16 -8.16 -2.50
N LEU A 70 9.91 -7.78 -2.74
CA LEU A 70 9.57 -6.71 -3.68
C LEU A 70 10.03 -5.35 -3.14
N TYR A 71 9.84 -5.09 -1.85
CA TYR A 71 10.34 -3.89 -1.18
C TYR A 71 11.85 -3.71 -1.39
N PHE A 72 12.64 -4.76 -1.13
CA PHE A 72 14.09 -4.67 -1.31
C PHE A 72 14.49 -4.52 -2.77
N ALA A 73 13.83 -5.21 -3.70
CA ALA A 73 14.09 -5.06 -5.13
C ALA A 73 13.83 -3.62 -5.61
N ILE A 74 12.73 -3.01 -5.16
CA ILE A 74 12.40 -1.60 -5.47
C ILE A 74 13.46 -0.67 -4.88
N ARG A 75 13.85 -0.89 -3.62
CA ARG A 75 14.83 -0.05 -2.91
C ARG A 75 16.24 -0.16 -3.48
N ASP A 76 16.61 -1.32 -4.01
CA ASP A 76 17.91 -1.54 -4.66
C ASP A 76 17.98 -0.84 -6.03
N GLN A 77 16.89 -0.89 -6.81
CA GLN A 77 16.87 -0.32 -8.16
C GLN A 77 16.50 1.17 -8.20
N LEU A 78 15.66 1.65 -7.27
CA LEU A 78 15.07 2.98 -7.23
C LEU A 78 14.66 3.52 -8.62
N PRO A 79 13.63 2.93 -9.27
CA PRO A 79 13.28 3.28 -10.64
C PRO A 79 12.93 4.77 -10.80
N ALA A 80 13.78 5.52 -11.52
CA ALA A 80 13.62 6.96 -11.70
C ALA A 80 12.28 7.36 -12.35
N ALA A 81 11.69 6.45 -13.14
CA ALA A 81 10.39 6.65 -13.79
C ALA A 81 9.23 6.84 -12.79
N TRP A 82 9.39 6.45 -11.53
CA TRP A 82 8.37 6.56 -10.50
C TRP A 82 8.43 7.85 -9.69
N ARG A 83 9.48 8.66 -9.92
CA ARG A 83 9.68 9.92 -9.20
C ARG A 83 8.57 10.91 -9.56
N GLY A 84 7.96 11.51 -8.54
CA GLY A 84 6.88 12.49 -8.67
C GLY A 84 5.50 11.87 -8.87
N LEU A 85 5.39 10.55 -9.05
CA LEU A 85 4.09 9.88 -9.13
C LEU A 85 3.34 10.01 -7.79
N PRO A 86 2.01 10.15 -7.81
CA PRO A 86 1.21 10.13 -6.59
C PRO A 86 1.25 8.74 -5.93
N GLY A 87 1.29 8.71 -4.61
CA GLY A 87 1.21 7.49 -3.84
C GLY A 87 0.49 7.67 -2.52
N ALA A 88 -0.01 6.59 -1.95
CA ALA A 88 -0.59 6.58 -0.61
C ALA A 88 -0.38 5.23 0.08
N VAL A 89 -0.52 5.20 1.41
CA VAL A 89 -0.26 4.02 2.23
C VAL A 89 -1.42 3.75 3.18
N ILE A 90 -1.80 2.48 3.30
CA ILE A 90 -2.66 1.95 4.35
C ILE A 90 -1.82 0.99 5.18
N GLY A 91 -1.60 1.34 6.45
CA GLY A 91 -0.94 0.50 7.43
C GLY A 91 -1.98 -0.22 8.28
N LEU A 92 -1.89 -1.56 8.32
CA LEU A 92 -2.64 -2.38 9.27
C LEU A 92 -1.71 -2.68 10.46
N GLY A 93 -2.05 -2.13 11.61
CA GLY A 93 -1.35 -2.35 12.87
C GLY A 93 -2.27 -2.98 13.91
N ASP A 94 -1.70 -3.25 15.06
CA ASP A 94 -2.42 -3.65 16.27
C ASP A 94 -1.80 -2.85 17.41
N ALA A 95 -2.57 -1.94 18.00
CA ALA A 95 -2.06 -1.04 19.04
C ALA A 95 -1.62 -1.79 20.31
N SER A 96 -2.04 -3.05 20.49
CA SER A 96 -1.59 -3.91 21.57
C SER A 96 -0.08 -4.19 21.52
N TYR A 97 0.53 -4.10 20.33
CA TYR A 97 1.97 -4.27 20.16
C TYR A 97 2.78 -2.99 20.45
N GLY A 98 2.10 -1.87 20.79
CA GLY A 98 2.75 -0.63 21.21
C GLY A 98 3.62 -0.01 20.11
N ASP A 99 4.93 -0.08 20.30
CA ASP A 99 5.92 0.66 19.49
C ASP A 99 6.01 0.20 18.03
N THR A 100 5.47 -0.97 17.67
CA THR A 100 5.44 -1.48 16.29
C THR A 100 4.15 -1.15 15.53
N PHE A 101 3.26 -0.35 16.12
CA PHE A 101 1.97 0.00 15.52
C PHE A 101 2.12 0.62 14.13
N CYS A 102 1.62 -0.10 13.11
CA CYS A 102 1.72 0.26 11.69
C CYS A 102 3.16 0.42 11.16
N GLY A 103 4.17 -0.21 11.78
CA GLY A 103 5.57 -0.11 11.38
C GLY A 103 5.84 -0.50 9.91
N GLY A 104 5.14 -1.52 9.40
CA GLY A 104 5.24 -1.90 7.99
C GLY A 104 4.75 -0.79 7.05
N GLY A 105 3.70 -0.06 7.44
CA GLY A 105 3.21 1.09 6.68
C GLY A 105 4.25 2.21 6.64
N GLU A 106 4.91 2.51 7.76
CA GLU A 106 5.97 3.52 7.81
C GLU A 106 7.18 3.14 6.94
N LEU A 107 7.58 1.87 6.91
CA LEU A 107 8.63 1.39 6.00
C LEU A 107 8.28 1.65 4.52
N MET A 108 7.02 1.46 4.14
CA MET A 108 6.55 1.78 2.78
C MET A 108 6.55 3.28 2.49
N ARG A 109 6.21 4.12 3.48
CA ARG A 109 6.30 5.59 3.34
C ARG A 109 7.73 6.06 3.17
N GLU A 110 8.67 5.50 3.93
CA GLU A 110 10.10 5.77 3.78
C GLU A 110 10.57 5.42 2.36
N LEU A 111 10.20 4.23 1.86
CA LEU A 111 10.51 3.82 0.48
C LEU A 111 9.90 4.78 -0.56
N PHE A 112 8.65 5.21 -0.37
CA PHE A 112 8.03 6.21 -1.26
C PHE A 112 8.81 7.53 -1.24
N GLY A 113 9.30 7.96 -0.08
CA GLY A 113 10.19 9.11 0.05
C GLY A 113 11.50 8.95 -0.71
N GLU A 114 12.16 7.79 -0.60
CA GLU A 114 13.41 7.48 -1.33
C GLU A 114 13.20 7.48 -2.86
N LEU A 115 12.07 6.92 -3.33
CA LEU A 115 11.67 6.94 -4.74
C LEU A 115 11.28 8.35 -5.23
N GLY A 116 10.95 9.26 -4.31
CA GLY A 116 10.37 10.56 -4.59
C GLY A 116 8.92 10.49 -5.06
N ILE A 117 8.18 9.46 -4.66
CA ILE A 117 6.73 9.37 -4.80
C ILE A 117 6.09 10.43 -3.90
N ARG A 118 5.10 11.15 -4.42
CA ARG A 118 4.38 12.19 -3.67
C ARG A 118 3.24 11.56 -2.89
N GLU A 119 3.36 11.53 -1.57
CA GLU A 119 2.27 11.11 -0.70
C GLU A 119 1.08 12.08 -0.84
N VAL A 120 -0.05 11.60 -1.36
CA VAL A 120 -1.23 12.44 -1.67
C VAL A 120 -2.22 12.55 -0.52
N LEU A 121 -2.16 11.62 0.42
CA LEU A 121 -2.95 11.59 1.65
C LEU A 121 -2.08 11.07 2.78
N PRO A 122 -2.30 11.53 4.04
CA PRO A 122 -1.70 10.90 5.19
C PRO A 122 -2.00 9.40 5.23
N MET A 123 -1.02 8.59 5.60
CA MET A 123 -1.21 7.15 5.78
C MET A 123 -2.42 6.84 6.67
N LEU A 124 -3.31 6.00 6.16
CA LEU A 124 -4.39 5.44 6.95
C LEU A 124 -3.80 4.40 7.91
N ARG A 125 -4.08 4.57 9.20
CA ARG A 125 -3.71 3.62 10.24
C ARG A 125 -4.96 2.86 10.69
N LEU A 126 -5.04 1.59 10.33
CA LEU A 126 -6.10 0.69 10.78
C LEU A 126 -5.60 -0.11 11.97
N ASP A 127 -6.45 -0.24 12.99
CA ASP A 127 -6.15 -0.98 14.21
C ASP A 127 -6.96 -2.28 14.27
N ALA A 128 -6.26 -3.39 14.10
CA ALA A 128 -6.85 -4.74 14.13
C ALA A 128 -7.33 -5.15 15.54
N SER A 129 -6.92 -4.45 16.60
CA SER A 129 -7.41 -4.71 17.97
C SER A 129 -8.79 -4.12 18.23
N GLU A 130 -9.14 -3.05 17.51
CA GLU A 130 -10.38 -2.28 17.70
C GLU A 130 -11.45 -2.61 16.65
N SER A 131 -11.05 -3.13 15.49
CA SER A 131 -11.97 -3.45 14.39
C SER A 131 -11.71 -4.81 13.76
N VAL A 132 -12.81 -5.47 13.38
CA VAL A 132 -12.82 -6.73 12.63
C VAL A 132 -13.22 -6.55 11.16
N THR A 133 -13.46 -5.30 10.72
CA THR A 133 -13.91 -4.96 9.36
C THR A 133 -13.01 -3.88 8.72
N PRO A 134 -11.70 -4.13 8.59
CA PRO A 134 -10.74 -3.14 8.08
C PRO A 134 -11.03 -2.70 6.63
N GLU A 135 -11.73 -3.51 5.84
CA GLU A 135 -12.14 -3.17 4.48
C GLU A 135 -13.13 -2.01 4.47
N THR A 136 -14.17 -2.06 5.31
CA THR A 136 -15.17 -0.99 5.41
C THR A 136 -14.61 0.25 6.06
N ASP A 137 -13.70 0.09 7.03
CA ASP A 137 -13.06 1.21 7.71
C ASP A 137 -12.13 2.00 6.79
N ALA A 138 -11.61 1.35 5.74
CA ALA A 138 -10.82 2.00 4.71
C ALA A 138 -11.66 2.79 3.69
N GLU A 139 -12.97 2.56 3.57
CA GLU A 139 -13.80 3.14 2.50
C GLU A 139 -13.81 4.68 2.51
N PRO A 140 -13.98 5.38 3.65
CA PRO A 140 -13.98 6.85 3.66
C PRO A 140 -12.66 7.42 3.13
N TRP A 141 -11.54 6.84 3.56
CA TRP A 141 -10.21 7.24 3.12
C TRP A 141 -9.95 6.89 1.65
N LEU A 142 -10.44 5.75 1.17
CA LEU A 142 -10.33 5.36 -0.25
C LEU A 142 -11.14 6.29 -1.16
N ALA A 143 -12.28 6.81 -0.70
CA ALA A 143 -13.05 7.81 -1.43
C ALA A 143 -12.29 9.15 -1.56
N GLU A 144 -11.57 9.55 -0.52
CA GLU A 144 -10.64 10.69 -0.59
C GLU A 144 -9.48 10.41 -1.55
N LEU A 145 -8.92 9.20 -1.53
CA LEU A 145 -7.82 8.81 -2.42
C LEU A 145 -8.24 8.88 -3.89
N VAL A 146 -9.43 8.39 -4.22
CA VAL A 146 -10.02 8.49 -5.56
C VAL A 146 -10.05 9.95 -6.03
N SER A 147 -10.42 10.87 -5.15
CA SER A 147 -10.47 12.30 -5.47
C SER A 147 -9.05 12.88 -5.66
N ALA A 148 -8.12 12.52 -4.78
CA ALA A 148 -6.73 12.98 -4.80
C ALA A 148 -5.94 12.47 -6.02
N LEU A 149 -6.27 11.30 -6.56
CA LEU A 149 -5.64 10.75 -7.76
C LEU A 149 -6.20 11.32 -9.07
N ARG A 150 -7.37 11.98 -9.03
CA ARG A 150 -7.96 12.64 -10.21
C ARG A 150 -7.53 14.10 -10.36
N GLY A 151 -7.15 14.74 -9.26
CA GLY A 151 -6.68 16.13 -9.20
C GLY A 151 -5.22 16.27 -9.62
#